data_AF-A0A3A4RMN2-F1
#
_entry.id   AF-A0A3A4RMN2-F1
#
_cell.length_a   1.000
_cell.length_b   1.000
_cell.length_c   1.000
_cell.angle_alpha   90.00
_cell.angle_beta   90.00
_cell.angle_gamma   90.00
#
_symmetry.space_group_name_H-M   'P 1'
#
loop_
_entity.id
_entity.type
_entity.pdbx_description
1 polymer ?
#
loop_
_entity_poly.entity_id
_entity_poly.type
_entity_poly.pdbx_seq_one_letter_code
_entity_poly.pdbx_strand_id
1 'polypeptide(L)'
;MNLEYWKYDAGTDSVASLVIPAALGRERTFDLDATLLVHVPAEAAGNWLELTVEVDGKRLWARRTPGHNLGETDSLEYHCRLAVKADADGRVRAKANCKGARVLSLVLEARETAY
;
A
#
# COMPACT_ATOMS: atom_id res chain seq x y z
N MET A 1 13.90 -4.89 -23.22
CA MET A 1 13.96 -4.94 -21.75
C MET A 1 12.52 -5.14 -21.27
N ASN A 2 12.21 -6.21 -20.56
CA ASN A 2 10.86 -6.40 -20.01
C ASN A 2 10.79 -5.64 -18.68
N LEU A 3 9.83 -4.73 -18.56
CA LEU A 3 9.50 -4.09 -17.29
C LEU A 3 8.70 -5.08 -16.44
N GLU A 4 9.07 -5.21 -15.18
CA GLU A 4 8.38 -6.12 -14.26
C GLU A 4 7.18 -5.45 -13.58
N TYR A 5 6.23 -6.28 -13.17
CA TYR A 5 5.07 -5.87 -12.39
C TYR A 5 4.88 -6.86 -11.24
N TRP A 6 4.73 -6.31 -10.04
CA TRP A 6 4.55 -7.04 -8.80
C TRP A 6 3.25 -6.59 -8.15
N LYS A 7 2.50 -7.54 -7.60
CA LYS A 7 1.25 -7.28 -6.89
C LYS A 7 1.12 -8.19 -5.69
N TYR A 8 0.65 -7.64 -4.59
CA TYR A 8 0.17 -8.37 -3.43
C TYR A 8 -1.24 -7.87 -3.08
N ASP A 9 -2.21 -8.77 -3.13
CA ASP A 9 -3.57 -8.52 -2.66
C ASP A 9 -3.75 -9.24 -1.33
N ALA A 10 -3.88 -8.46 -0.25
CA ALA A 10 -4.07 -8.99 1.10
C ALA A 10 -5.55 -9.29 1.40
N GLY A 11 -6.47 -9.03 0.46
CA GLY A 11 -7.90 -9.13 0.71
C GLY A 11 -8.29 -8.31 1.94
N THR A 12 -8.89 -8.96 2.93
CA THR A 12 -9.34 -8.31 4.17
C THR A 12 -8.27 -8.22 5.26
N ASP A 13 -7.06 -8.74 5.02
CA ASP A 13 -5.97 -8.66 5.99
C ASP A 13 -5.43 -7.24 6.13
N SER A 14 -4.76 -6.99 7.26
CA SER A 14 -4.26 -5.65 7.61
C SER A 14 -2.88 -5.32 7.05
N VAL A 15 -2.21 -6.26 6.37
CA VAL A 15 -0.84 -6.08 5.86
C VAL A 15 -0.68 -6.70 4.47
N ALA A 16 -0.28 -5.89 3.49
CA ALA A 16 0.21 -6.32 2.19
C ALA A 16 1.73 -6.12 2.13
N SER A 17 2.48 -7.11 1.64
CA SER A 17 3.95 -7.08 1.63
C SER A 17 4.51 -7.50 0.28
N LEU A 18 5.44 -6.72 -0.27
CA LEU A 18 6.21 -7.05 -1.46
C LEU A 18 7.70 -7.11 -1.12
N VAL A 19 8.38 -8.09 -1.71
CA VAL A 19 9.84 -8.14 -1.81
C VAL A 19 10.17 -8.09 -3.29
N ILE A 20 10.79 -7.00 -3.72
CA ILE A 20 11.17 -6.77 -5.11
C ILE A 20 12.65 -7.15 -5.24
N PRO A 21 12.99 -8.18 -6.04
CA PRO A 21 14.37 -8.61 -6.20
C PRO A 21 15.26 -7.53 -6.79
N ALA A 22 16.48 -7.44 -6.26
CA ALA A 22 17.53 -6.58 -6.82
C ALA A 22 17.90 -7.00 -8.25
N ALA A 23 18.42 -6.04 -9.03
CA ALA A 23 19.18 -6.36 -10.23
C ALA A 23 20.68 -6.24 -9.95
N LEU A 24 21.45 -7.16 -10.56
CA LEU A 24 22.90 -7.16 -10.46
C LEU A 24 23.48 -5.87 -11.08
N GLY A 25 24.16 -5.07 -10.27
CA GLY A 25 24.85 -3.85 -10.71
C GLY A 25 23.96 -2.76 -11.32
N ARG A 26 22.63 -2.84 -11.14
CA ARG A 26 21.67 -1.91 -11.74
C ARG A 26 20.59 -1.50 -10.74
N GLU A 27 20.42 -0.20 -10.55
CA GLU A 27 19.26 0.36 -9.85
C GLU A 27 18.00 0.24 -10.72
N ARG A 28 16.86 -0.01 -10.06
CA ARG A 28 15.56 -0.17 -10.70
C ARG A 28 14.59 0.84 -10.12
N THR A 29 13.74 1.42 -10.97
CA THR A 29 12.73 2.38 -10.55
C THR A 29 11.35 1.77 -10.69
N PHE A 30 10.53 1.89 -9.65
CA PHE A 30 9.15 1.41 -9.63
C PHE A 30 8.19 2.54 -9.31
N ASP A 31 7.05 2.54 -9.98
CA ASP A 31 5.85 3.22 -9.48
C ASP A 31 5.14 2.28 -8.50
N LEU A 32 4.95 2.74 -7.28
CA LEU A 32 4.33 2.00 -6.18
C LEU A 32 2.93 2.56 -5.93
N ASP A 33 1.93 1.67 -5.90
CA ASP A 33 0.55 2.01 -5.55
C ASP A 33 0.09 1.16 -4.35
N ALA A 34 -0.43 1.83 -3.33
CA ALA A 34 -1.05 1.19 -2.17
C ALA A 34 -2.50 1.65 -2.04
N THR A 35 -3.45 0.72 -2.07
CA THR A 35 -4.89 1.00 -2.06
C THR A 35 -5.55 0.25 -0.92
N LEU A 36 -6.20 1.00 -0.03
CA LEU A 36 -7.04 0.48 1.05
C LEU A 36 -8.49 0.81 0.73
N LEU A 37 -9.36 -0.20 0.75
CA LEU A 37 -10.82 -0.05 0.72
C LEU A 37 -11.41 -0.58 2.03
N VAL A 38 -12.29 0.18 2.64
CA VAL A 38 -13.01 -0.22 3.86
C VAL A 38 -14.52 -0.05 3.66
N HIS A 39 -15.30 -0.85 4.39
CA HIS A 39 -16.71 -0.61 4.62
C HIS A 39 -16.87 0.20 5.91
N VAL A 40 -17.68 1.24 5.85
CA VAL A 40 -18.07 2.04 7.00
C VAL A 40 -19.53 1.70 7.37
N PRO A 41 -19.78 1.04 8.51
CA PRO A 41 -21.13 0.80 8.99
C PRO A 41 -21.89 2.11 9.24
N ALA A 42 -23.20 2.12 9.00
CA ALA A 42 -24.05 3.32 9.11
C ALA A 42 -24.05 3.95 10.53
N GLU A 43 -23.95 3.12 11.57
CA GLU A 43 -24.00 3.54 12.98
C GLU A 43 -22.60 3.82 13.58
N ALA A 44 -21.55 3.85 12.76
CA ALA A 44 -20.17 3.91 13.23
C ALA A 44 -19.72 5.35 13.58
N ALA A 45 -20.24 5.89 14.69
CA ALA A 45 -19.85 7.20 15.19
C ALA A 45 -18.34 7.27 15.52
N GLY A 46 -17.65 8.28 14.97
CA GLY A 46 -16.22 8.50 15.20
C GLY A 46 -15.32 7.40 14.60
N ASN A 47 -15.77 6.76 13.53
CA ASN A 47 -14.96 5.81 12.78
C ASN A 47 -13.79 6.51 12.07
N TRP A 48 -12.75 5.74 11.79
CA TRP A 48 -11.62 6.21 10.99
C TRP A 48 -10.94 5.05 10.28
N LEU A 49 -10.21 5.39 9.22
CA LEU A 49 -9.32 4.51 8.48
C LEU A 49 -7.93 5.14 8.38
N GLU A 50 -6.92 4.29 8.31
CA GLU A 50 -5.51 4.66 8.20
C GLU A 50 -4.79 3.70 7.27
N LEU A 51 -3.96 4.27 6.39
CA LEU A 51 -3.03 3.55 5.55
C LEU A 51 -1.61 4.04 5.86
N THR A 52 -0.70 3.11 6.09
CA THR A 52 0.74 3.37 6.28
C THR A 52 1.52 2.59 5.23
N VAL A 53 2.51 3.24 4.61
CA VAL A 53 3.47 2.61 3.69
C VAL A 53 4.87 2.67 4.29
N GLU A 54 5.53 1.53 4.33
CA GLU A 54 6.89 1.34 4.82
C GLU A 54 7.80 0.81 3.70
N VAL A 55 9.03 1.31 3.63
CA VAL A 55 10.09 0.82 2.74
C VAL A 55 11.30 0.46 3.59
N ASP A 56 11.81 -0.76 3.44
CA ASP A 56 12.94 -1.32 4.21
C ASP A 56 12.78 -1.14 5.72
N GLY A 57 11.55 -1.33 6.21
CA GLY A 57 11.19 -1.22 7.63
C GLY A 57 11.05 0.22 8.14
N LYS A 58 11.24 1.24 7.28
CA LYS A 58 11.05 2.66 7.64
C LYS A 58 9.71 3.15 7.11
N ARG A 59 8.95 3.87 7.93
CA ARG A 59 7.72 4.53 7.48
C ARG A 59 8.05 5.62 6.47
N LEU A 60 7.61 5.42 5.23
CA LEU A 60 7.72 6.40 4.14
C LEU A 60 6.57 7.40 4.22
N TRP A 61 5.35 6.90 4.44
CA TRP A 61 4.14 7.70 4.45
C TRP A 61 3.07 7.09 5.37
N ALA A 62 2.20 7.93 5.91
CA ALA A 62 0.98 7.50 6.57
C ALA A 62 -0.08 8.59 6.53
N ARG A 63 -1.35 8.18 6.43
CA ARG A 63 -2.50 9.06 6.59
C ARG A 63 -3.60 8.35 7.34
N ARG A 64 -4.20 9.08 8.29
CA ARG A 64 -5.44 8.73 8.96
C ARG A 64 -6.50 9.76 8.62
N THR A 65 -7.73 9.31 8.42
CA THR A 65 -8.88 10.20 8.19
C THR A 65 -10.12 9.64 8.89
N PRO A 66 -11.05 10.51 9.34
CA PRO A 66 -12.40 10.07 9.65
C PRO A 66 -13.00 9.34 8.45
N GLY A 67 -13.87 8.36 8.71
CA GLY A 67 -14.70 7.85 7.62
C GLY A 67 -15.84 8.81 7.34
N HIS A 68 -16.20 8.94 6.06
CA HIS A 68 -17.14 9.92 5.56
C HIS A 68 -18.42 9.28 5.03
N ASN A 69 -18.32 8.09 4.43
CA ASN A 69 -19.45 7.46 3.75
C ASN A 69 -20.13 6.40 4.63
N LEU A 70 -20.90 6.85 5.62
CA LEU A 70 -21.67 5.97 6.52
C LEU A 70 -22.62 5.04 5.74
N GLY A 71 -22.53 3.73 5.99
CA GLY A 71 -23.31 2.70 5.31
C GLY A 71 -22.70 2.22 3.99
N GLU A 72 -21.63 2.87 3.51
CA GLU A 72 -21.00 2.59 2.23
C GLU A 72 -19.50 2.25 2.40
N THR A 73 -18.69 2.61 1.41
CA THR A 73 -17.25 2.36 1.40
C THR A 73 -16.45 3.64 1.41
N ASP A 74 -15.29 3.59 2.06
CA ASP A 74 -14.26 4.62 2.01
C ASP A 74 -12.93 4.02 1.53
N SER A 75 -12.07 4.85 0.96
CA SER A 75 -10.74 4.44 0.54
C SER A 75 -9.62 5.39 0.97
N LEU A 76 -8.40 4.85 1.02
CA LEU A 76 -7.16 5.61 1.07
C LEU A 76 -6.20 5.02 0.05
N GLU A 77 -5.58 5.91 -0.72
CA GLU A 77 -4.63 5.56 -1.76
C GLU A 77 -3.34 6.34 -1.55
N TYR A 78 -2.21 5.71 -1.87
CA TYR A 78 -0.91 6.33 -1.89
C TYR A 78 -0.12 5.86 -3.11
N HIS A 79 0.42 6.82 -3.85
CA HIS A 79 1.27 6.60 -5.00
C HIS A 79 2.64 7.25 -4.76
N CYS A 80 3.72 6.52 -5.03
CA CYS A 80 5.06 7.08 -5.01
C CYS A 80 6.02 6.36 -5.95
N ARG A 81 7.12 7.02 -6.29
CA ARG A 81 8.26 6.37 -6.92
C ARG A 81 9.17 5.71 -5.88
N LEU A 82 9.59 4.48 -6.14
CA LEU A 82 10.54 3.71 -5.34
C LEU A 82 11.78 3.38 -6.18
N ALA A 83 12.96 3.74 -5.68
CA ALA A 83 14.23 3.24 -6.20
C ALA A 83 14.65 1.99 -5.42
N VAL A 84 14.82 0.87 -6.13
CA VAL A 84 15.40 -0.37 -5.60
C VAL A 84 16.87 -0.40 -6.01
N LYS A 85 17.75 -0.35 -5.01
CA LYS A 85 19.19 -0.26 -5.21
C LYS A 85 19.72 -1.50 -5.95
N ALA A 86 20.82 -1.32 -6.67
CA ALA A 86 21.59 -2.45 -7.18
C ALA A 86 21.95 -3.41 -6.04
N ASP A 87 21.87 -4.71 -6.31
CA ASP A 87 22.35 -5.78 -5.43
C ASP A 87 21.65 -5.89 -4.05
N ALA A 88 20.58 -5.13 -3.80
CA ALA A 88 19.79 -5.20 -2.56
C ALA A 88 18.28 -5.21 -2.83
N ASP A 89 17.58 -6.23 -2.32
CA ASP A 89 16.13 -6.36 -2.50
C ASP A 89 15.39 -5.19 -1.83
N GLY A 90 14.38 -4.67 -2.51
CA GLY A 90 13.46 -3.68 -1.94
C GLY A 90 12.34 -4.36 -1.16
N ARG A 91 12.10 -3.95 0.08
CA ARG A 91 10.99 -4.48 0.89
C ARG A 91 9.95 -3.40 1.13
N VAL A 92 8.73 -3.62 0.67
CA VAL A 92 7.64 -2.66 0.82
C VAL A 92 6.49 -3.29 1.57
N ARG A 93 5.89 -2.54 2.50
CA ARG A 93 4.70 -2.95 3.23
C ARG A 93 3.65 -1.85 3.22
N ALA A 94 2.42 -2.21 2.90
CA ALA A 94 1.24 -1.39 3.16
C ALA A 94 0.49 -1.98 4.36
N LYS A 95 0.08 -1.13 5.29
CA LYS A 95 -0.60 -1.54 6.53
C LYS A 95 -1.89 -0.76 6.69
N ALA A 96 -2.99 -1.48 6.80
CA ALA A 96 -4.30 -0.94 7.08
C ALA A 96 -4.57 -0.95 8.58
N ASN A 97 -5.21 0.11 9.07
CA ASN A 97 -5.77 0.15 10.40
C ASN A 97 -7.09 0.91 10.35
N CYS A 98 -8.04 0.55 11.21
CA CYS A 98 -9.32 1.23 11.27
C CYS A 98 -9.99 1.05 12.63
N LYS A 99 -10.87 1.99 12.97
CA LYS A 99 -11.79 1.87 14.12
C LYS A 99 -13.21 2.03 13.60
N GLY A 100 -14.08 1.12 13.99
CA GLY A 100 -15.49 1.18 13.62
C GLY A 100 -15.76 0.98 12.13
N ALA A 101 -14.74 0.69 11.32
CA ALA A 101 -14.85 0.30 9.91
C ALA A 101 -14.27 -1.12 9.74
N ARG A 102 -14.49 -1.72 8.58
CA ARG A 102 -13.99 -3.05 8.23
C ARG A 102 -13.18 -2.98 6.94
N VAL A 103 -11.95 -3.49 6.95
CA VAL A 103 -11.15 -3.65 5.72
C VAL A 103 -11.87 -4.59 4.75
N LEU A 104 -12.04 -4.14 3.52
CA LEU A 104 -12.58 -4.93 2.41
C LEU A 104 -11.47 -5.40 1.46
N SER A 105 -10.51 -4.52 1.18
CA SER A 105 -9.36 -4.83 0.33
C SER A 105 -8.15 -4.00 0.74
N LEU A 106 -6.97 -4.61 0.71
CA LEU A 106 -5.68 -3.94 0.79
C LEU A 106 -4.77 -4.49 -0.30
N VAL A 107 -4.42 -3.63 -1.26
CA VAL A 107 -3.59 -3.99 -2.41
C VAL A 107 -2.32 -3.16 -2.43
N LEU A 108 -1.19 -3.80 -2.69
CA LEU A 108 0.10 -3.17 -2.92
C LEU A 108 0.66 -3.62 -4.27
N GLU A 109 0.98 -2.66 -5.13
CA GLU A 109 1.48 -2.89 -6.49
C GLU A 109 2.80 -2.15 -6.69
N ALA A 110 3.67 -2.72 -7.52
CA ALA A 110 4.90 -2.08 -7.97
C ALA A 110 5.12 -2.37 -9.46
N ARG A 111 5.19 -1.33 -10.28
CA ARG A 111 5.43 -1.41 -11.72
C ARG A 111 6.79 -0.82 -12.06
N GLU A 112 7.71 -1.61 -12.62
CA GLU A 112 9.00 -1.11 -13.06
C GLU A 112 8.80 -0.10 -14.20
N THR A 113 9.58 0.97 -14.16
CA THR A 113 9.56 2.06 -15.13
C THR A 113 10.95 2.29 -15.71
N ALA A 114 10.99 2.83 -16.93
CA ALA A 114 12.23 3.01 -17.70
C ALA A 114 12.72 4.47 -17.72
N TYR A 115 12.38 5.28 -16.71
CA TYR A 115 12.76 6.69 -16.66
C TYR A 115 14.28 6.89 -16.71
#